data_AF-A0A2D7GX50-F1
#
_entry.id   AF-A0A2D7GX50-F1
#
_cell.length_a   1.000
_cell.length_b   1.000
_cell.length_c   1.000
_cell.angle_alpha   90.00
_cell.angle_beta   90.00
_cell.angle_gamma   90.00
#
_symmetry.space_group_name_H-M   'P 1'
#
loop_
_entity.id
_entity.type
_entity.pdbx_description
1 polymer ?
#
loop_
_entity_poly.entity_id
_entity_poly.type
_entity_poly.pdbx_seq_one_letter_code
_entity_poly.pdbx_strand_id
1 'polypeptide(L)'
;MKALKKLTLSTLLMSLTLPLYSYGEEVANAIPISNDFPDCDFETIEEISLSDSRNELSALKKTASDVAKKRGASQIVLLSKLSSPTSPSESSENSDKISGAALISGCKKEPLAKIGVERNRLLGTTKLSMSYEYKTVIKGRDMTFDFAEIAQSGKKQIQAPALANTTVSFENGVFGLKVGDDLSVLFEKLGTPTAELILNKQDTLYAFGRNLWVVMRNNSVFSISSENAWLSAGLINYFEFDDRPLSSWQVNGSVSRGHGLKAIEEQLNGKLIDEYVYQIKSENMVFIDIGLTLHVENNDTHYVAKSFSYGYGYEAIKIDPEIIQSAPEIYSRTYADLTQASETLDPISMEQIPFKPILASRGYEGKTLHVYDKSLAIVYSNKMLRKVLISESFLKDAALNIDWEFGPLRYGLSEEDVKKIFGEENIFALGDYWEVYVDNLKYDLYFAKNKQGTTILSELEIEMF
;
A
#
# COMPACT_ATOMS: atom_id res chain seq x y z
N MET A 1 -26.91 69.31 -15.44
CA MET A 1 -27.72 69.49 -14.21
C MET A 1 -28.34 68.14 -13.83
N LYS A 2 -28.81 67.99 -12.59
CA LYS A 2 -29.12 66.70 -11.91
C LYS A 2 -30.03 65.68 -12.66
N ALA A 3 -29.84 64.42 -12.25
CA ALA A 3 -30.86 63.36 -12.03
C ALA A 3 -31.37 62.50 -13.21
N LEU A 4 -31.89 61.27 -12.99
CA LEU A 4 -31.57 60.18 -12.03
C LEU A 4 -32.45 58.94 -12.38
N LYS A 5 -31.93 57.71 -12.26
CA LYS A 5 -32.64 56.44 -11.96
C LYS A 5 -34.04 56.17 -12.57
N LYS A 6 -34.14 55.11 -13.40
CA LYS A 6 -34.65 53.76 -13.00
C LYS A 6 -34.72 52.83 -14.23
N LEU A 7 -33.97 51.73 -14.20
CA LEU A 7 -34.28 50.55 -15.00
C LEU A 7 -35.04 49.58 -14.09
N THR A 8 -36.29 49.25 -14.42
CA THR A 8 -37.08 48.29 -13.65
C THR A 8 -36.94 46.89 -14.22
N LEU A 9 -36.57 45.97 -13.33
CA LEU A 9 -36.57 44.54 -13.54
C LEU A 9 -37.95 44.05 -14.01
N SER A 10 -38.02 43.11 -14.95
CA SER A 10 -39.21 42.30 -15.19
C SER A 10 -38.80 40.85 -15.40
N THR A 11 -39.07 40.06 -14.36
CA THR A 11 -38.93 38.62 -14.33
C THR A 11 -39.88 37.95 -15.31
N LEU A 12 -39.37 36.99 -16.10
CA LEU A 12 -40.20 35.95 -16.70
C LEU A 12 -39.66 34.59 -16.26
N LEU A 13 -40.26 34.02 -15.21
CA LEU A 13 -40.09 32.59 -14.92
C LEU A 13 -40.84 31.80 -16.00
N MET A 14 -40.13 30.91 -16.69
CA MET A 14 -40.76 29.74 -17.31
C MET A 14 -40.10 28.48 -16.77
N SER A 15 -40.86 27.76 -15.95
CA SER A 15 -40.48 26.51 -15.32
C SER A 15 -40.47 25.37 -16.34
N LEU A 16 -39.28 24.86 -16.66
CA LEU A 16 -39.10 23.56 -17.32
C LEU A 16 -38.83 22.49 -16.25
N THR A 17 -39.92 21.93 -15.72
CA THR A 17 -39.88 20.77 -14.82
C THR A 17 -39.64 19.50 -15.63
N LEU A 18 -38.38 19.10 -15.78
CA LEU A 18 -38.04 17.72 -16.13
C LEU A 18 -37.98 16.88 -14.85
N PRO A 19 -38.65 15.71 -14.79
CA PRO A 19 -38.52 14.81 -13.65
C PRO A 19 -37.14 14.17 -13.67
N LEU A 20 -36.23 14.68 -12.85
CA LEU A 20 -35.02 13.95 -12.48
C LEU A 20 -35.44 12.71 -11.70
N TYR A 21 -35.33 11.54 -12.34
CA TYR A 21 -35.39 10.25 -11.65
C TYR A 21 -34.25 10.19 -10.63
N SER A 22 -34.59 10.36 -9.35
CA SER A 22 -33.64 10.19 -8.26
C SER A 22 -33.35 8.70 -8.05
N TYR A 23 -32.35 8.18 -8.76
CA TYR A 23 -31.63 6.98 -8.33
C TYR A 23 -30.74 7.33 -7.13
N GLY A 24 -31.39 7.59 -5.99
CA GLY A 24 -30.75 7.69 -4.68
C GLY A 24 -30.76 6.31 -4.03
N GLU A 25 -29.73 5.52 -4.27
CA GLU A 25 -29.43 4.38 -3.40
C GLU A 25 -28.81 4.92 -2.10
N GLU A 26 -29.35 4.55 -0.94
CA GLU A 26 -28.79 4.94 0.36
C GLU A 26 -27.49 4.16 0.64
N VAL A 27 -26.34 4.71 0.23
CA VAL A 27 -25.02 4.07 0.42
C VAL A 27 -24.47 4.25 1.86
N ALA A 28 -25.30 4.63 2.83
CA ALA A 28 -24.89 5.12 4.15
C ALA A 28 -24.39 4.06 5.16
N ASN A 29 -24.21 2.79 4.76
CA ASN A 29 -23.81 1.68 5.66
C ASN A 29 -23.01 0.57 4.92
N ALA A 30 -22.10 0.92 4.01
CA ALA A 30 -21.30 -0.10 3.31
C ALA A 30 -20.20 -0.68 4.22
N ILE A 31 -20.31 -1.96 4.57
CA ILE A 31 -19.29 -2.69 5.34
C ILE A 31 -18.18 -3.14 4.37
N PRO A 32 -16.90 -2.89 4.69
CA PRO A 32 -15.79 -3.20 3.78
C PRO A 32 -15.68 -4.69 3.49
N ILE A 33 -15.37 -5.02 2.23
CA ILE A 33 -15.17 -6.39 1.74
C ILE A 33 -13.70 -6.55 1.32
N SER A 34 -13.00 -7.52 1.92
CA SER A 34 -11.60 -7.87 1.67
C SER A 34 -11.46 -9.31 1.19
N ASN A 35 -10.28 -9.69 0.68
CA ASN A 35 -9.88 -11.09 0.47
C ASN A 35 -8.96 -11.63 1.58
N ASP A 36 -8.35 -10.74 2.37
CA ASP A 36 -7.51 -11.07 3.52
C ASP A 36 -8.14 -10.59 4.83
N PHE A 37 -7.89 -11.34 5.90
CA PHE A 37 -8.20 -10.95 7.27
C PHE A 37 -7.27 -9.81 7.75
N PRO A 38 -7.73 -8.94 8.67
CA PRO A 38 -6.92 -7.85 9.21
C PRO A 38 -5.79 -8.37 10.11
N ASP A 39 -4.68 -7.62 10.19
CA ASP A 39 -3.50 -7.95 11.00
C ASP A 39 -3.71 -7.57 12.49
N CYS A 40 -4.76 -8.13 13.09
CA CYS A 40 -5.18 -7.86 14.47
C CYS A 40 -6.01 -9.02 15.07
N ASP A 41 -6.25 -9.00 16.37
CA ASP A 41 -7.17 -9.93 17.03
C ASP A 41 -8.63 -9.60 16.67
N PHE A 42 -9.31 -10.44 15.88
CA PHE A 42 -10.74 -10.32 15.53
C PHE A 42 -11.52 -11.60 15.95
N GLU A 43 -12.85 -11.56 15.82
CA GLU A 43 -13.72 -12.74 15.94
C GLU A 43 -14.55 -12.90 14.67
N THR A 44 -14.61 -14.12 14.12
CA THR A 44 -15.59 -14.43 13.07
C THR A 44 -16.98 -14.58 13.69
N ILE A 45 -17.88 -13.69 13.32
CA ILE A 45 -19.26 -13.59 13.81
C ILE A 45 -20.16 -14.62 13.11
N GLU A 46 -19.98 -14.80 11.80
CA GLU A 46 -20.78 -15.72 10.97
C GLU A 46 -20.04 -16.02 9.66
N GLU A 47 -20.20 -17.21 9.09
CA GLU A 47 -19.73 -17.54 7.75
C GLU A 47 -20.90 -17.87 6.81
N ILE A 48 -20.81 -17.41 5.57
CA ILE A 48 -21.81 -17.61 4.53
C ILE A 48 -21.16 -18.35 3.36
N SER A 49 -21.57 -19.59 3.11
CA SER A 49 -21.09 -20.40 1.99
C SER A 49 -21.89 -20.17 0.70
N LEU A 50 -21.23 -20.36 -0.45
CA LEU A 50 -21.85 -20.34 -1.79
C LEU A 50 -22.28 -21.73 -2.26
N SER A 51 -23.35 -21.76 -3.07
CA SER A 51 -23.92 -22.97 -3.68
C SER A 51 -23.43 -23.16 -5.12
N ASP A 52 -22.11 -23.15 -5.28
CA ASP A 52 -21.39 -23.66 -6.46
C ASP A 52 -21.67 -23.00 -7.84
N SER A 53 -22.47 -21.94 -7.98
CA SER A 53 -22.72 -21.30 -9.29
C SER A 53 -22.04 -19.92 -9.49
N ARG A 54 -21.52 -19.67 -10.70
CA ARG A 54 -20.65 -18.51 -10.99
C ARG A 54 -21.35 -17.14 -10.93
N ASN A 55 -22.69 -17.13 -10.97
CA ASN A 55 -23.48 -15.89 -10.85
C ASN A 55 -23.69 -15.44 -9.40
N GLU A 56 -23.20 -16.21 -8.41
CA GLU A 56 -23.51 -15.96 -7.01
C GLU A 56 -22.57 -14.97 -6.31
N LEU A 57 -21.45 -14.54 -6.90
CA LEU A 57 -20.51 -13.63 -6.19
C LEU A 57 -21.15 -12.26 -5.85
N SER A 58 -21.97 -11.70 -6.75
CA SER A 58 -22.71 -10.47 -6.47
C SER A 58 -23.81 -10.69 -5.42
N ALA A 59 -24.47 -11.85 -5.46
CA ALA A 59 -25.46 -12.27 -4.46
C ALA A 59 -24.82 -12.52 -3.09
N LEU A 60 -23.63 -13.11 -3.02
CA LEU A 60 -22.84 -13.30 -1.80
C LEU A 60 -22.45 -11.95 -1.22
N LYS A 61 -21.85 -11.05 -2.02
CA LYS A 61 -21.44 -9.72 -1.54
C LYS A 61 -22.64 -8.94 -0.97
N LYS A 62 -23.80 -9.02 -1.61
CA LYS A 62 -25.05 -8.43 -1.10
C LYS A 62 -25.54 -9.10 0.18
N THR A 63 -25.68 -10.43 0.18
CA THR A 63 -26.17 -11.20 1.34
C THR A 63 -25.25 -11.03 2.54
N ALA A 64 -23.93 -11.11 2.36
CA ALA A 64 -22.94 -10.84 3.39
C ALA A 64 -23.03 -9.40 3.90
N SER A 65 -23.22 -8.40 3.03
CA SER A 65 -23.43 -7.01 3.45
C SER A 65 -24.68 -6.84 4.32
N ASP A 66 -25.80 -7.47 3.94
CA ASP A 66 -27.06 -7.34 4.66
C ASP A 66 -27.05 -8.10 6.01
N VAL A 67 -26.42 -9.29 6.05
CA VAL A 67 -26.19 -10.02 7.30
C VAL A 67 -25.19 -9.30 8.20
N ALA A 68 -24.09 -8.78 7.65
CA ALA A 68 -23.07 -8.04 8.40
C ALA A 68 -23.64 -6.80 9.09
N LYS A 69 -24.47 -6.01 8.39
CA LYS A 69 -25.22 -4.88 8.98
C LYS A 69 -26.11 -5.32 10.13
N LYS A 70 -26.83 -6.45 9.97
CA LYS A 70 -27.75 -6.98 10.97
C LYS A 70 -27.02 -7.57 12.19
N ARG A 71 -25.81 -8.10 12.01
CA ARG A 71 -24.99 -8.73 13.05
C ARG A 71 -24.00 -7.78 13.73
N GLY A 72 -23.82 -6.56 13.22
CA GLY A 72 -22.84 -5.61 13.74
C GLY A 72 -21.39 -5.96 13.39
N ALA A 73 -21.17 -6.67 12.28
CA ALA A 73 -19.83 -6.96 11.79
C ALA A 73 -19.15 -5.70 11.25
N SER A 74 -17.84 -5.58 11.46
CA SER A 74 -17.05 -4.42 11.02
C SER A 74 -16.44 -4.60 9.65
N GLN A 75 -16.29 -5.85 9.18
CA GLN A 75 -15.70 -6.20 7.89
C GLN A 75 -16.22 -7.56 7.40
N ILE A 76 -16.14 -7.78 6.10
CA ILE A 76 -16.42 -9.05 5.41
C ILE A 76 -15.13 -9.50 4.71
N VAL A 77 -14.78 -10.78 4.82
CA VAL A 77 -13.62 -11.40 4.15
C VAL A 77 -14.11 -12.50 3.23
N LEU A 78 -13.76 -12.46 1.95
CA LEU A 78 -14.14 -13.48 0.97
C LEU A 78 -13.25 -14.72 1.13
N LEU A 79 -13.89 -15.88 1.27
CA LEU A 79 -13.24 -17.17 1.45
C LEU A 79 -13.14 -17.86 0.09
N SER A 80 -11.95 -18.33 -0.28
CA SER A 80 -11.70 -19.17 -1.45
C SER A 80 -11.44 -20.62 -1.03
N LYS A 81 -11.85 -21.58 -1.86
CA LYS A 81 -11.60 -23.01 -1.62
C LYS A 81 -11.07 -23.67 -2.88
N LEU A 82 -9.88 -24.26 -2.76
CA LEU A 82 -9.31 -25.11 -3.79
C LEU A 82 -10.15 -26.39 -3.93
N SER A 83 -10.68 -26.62 -5.13
CA SER A 83 -11.30 -27.89 -5.50
C SER A 83 -10.22 -28.94 -5.77
N SER A 84 -10.12 -29.97 -4.94
CA SER A 84 -9.23 -31.11 -5.19
C SER A 84 -9.60 -31.81 -6.50
N PRO A 85 -8.63 -32.12 -7.39
CA PRO A 85 -8.91 -32.72 -8.69
C PRO A 85 -9.38 -34.17 -8.54
N THR A 86 -10.68 -34.39 -8.53
CA THR A 86 -11.29 -35.71 -8.41
C THR A 86 -11.47 -36.38 -9.78
N SER A 87 -10.34 -36.68 -10.45
CA SER A 87 -10.13 -37.64 -11.56
C SER A 87 -9.07 -37.14 -12.55
N PRO A 88 -8.16 -37.99 -13.05
CA PRO A 88 -7.05 -37.58 -13.92
C PRO A 88 -7.45 -37.57 -15.41
N SER A 89 -8.52 -36.88 -15.79
CA SER A 89 -8.91 -36.77 -17.20
C SER A 89 -9.84 -35.59 -17.51
N GLU A 90 -9.37 -34.35 -17.30
CA GLU A 90 -9.73 -33.20 -18.14
C GLU A 90 -8.84 -31.99 -17.80
N SER A 91 -8.30 -31.33 -18.81
CA SER A 91 -7.54 -30.10 -18.65
C SER A 91 -8.50 -28.92 -18.51
N SER A 92 -8.85 -28.56 -17.26
CA SER A 92 -9.52 -27.30 -16.96
C SER A 92 -8.71 -26.47 -15.98
N GLU A 93 -8.77 -25.15 -16.16
CA GLU A 93 -8.00 -24.17 -15.40
C GLU A 93 -8.33 -24.25 -13.90
N ASN A 94 -7.31 -24.31 -13.04
CA ASN A 94 -7.46 -24.10 -11.61
C ASN A 94 -7.78 -22.62 -11.34
N SER A 95 -9.02 -22.22 -11.60
CA SER A 95 -9.53 -20.89 -11.21
C SER A 95 -9.93 -20.93 -9.73
N ASP A 96 -9.31 -20.09 -8.90
CA ASP A 96 -9.71 -19.92 -7.50
C ASP A 96 -11.18 -19.52 -7.42
N LYS A 97 -12.01 -20.43 -6.88
CA LYS A 97 -13.43 -20.20 -6.72
C LYS A 97 -13.69 -19.68 -5.31
N ILE A 98 -14.22 -18.46 -5.23
CA ILE A 98 -14.76 -17.92 -4.00
C ILE A 98 -15.88 -18.86 -3.55
N SER A 99 -15.71 -19.45 -2.37
CA SER A 99 -16.58 -20.46 -1.77
C SER A 99 -17.49 -19.88 -0.69
N GLY A 100 -17.24 -18.67 -0.23
CA GLY A 100 -18.05 -18.02 0.80
C GLY A 100 -17.50 -16.67 1.26
N ALA A 101 -18.01 -16.19 2.38
CA ALA A 101 -17.55 -14.99 3.06
C ALA A 101 -17.65 -15.16 4.59
N ALA A 102 -16.60 -14.80 5.31
CA ALA A 102 -16.59 -14.64 6.76
C ALA A 102 -16.96 -13.19 7.12
N LEU A 103 -17.79 -13.02 8.14
CA LEU A 103 -18.17 -11.74 8.72
C LEU A 103 -17.41 -11.59 10.02
N ILE A 104 -16.61 -10.54 10.17
CA ILE A 104 -15.71 -10.38 11.34
C ILE A 104 -16.02 -9.14 12.17
N SER A 105 -15.77 -9.23 13.47
CA SER A 105 -15.81 -8.10 14.39
C SER A 105 -14.60 -7.16 14.18
N GLY A 106 -14.71 -5.93 14.69
CA GLY A 106 -13.58 -5.02 14.75
C GLY A 106 -12.49 -5.53 15.70
N CYS A 107 -11.25 -5.11 15.46
CA CYS A 107 -10.09 -5.50 16.27
C CYS A 107 -10.33 -5.31 17.78
N LYS A 108 -9.89 -6.25 18.61
CA LYS A 108 -10.06 -6.22 20.09
C LYS A 108 -9.23 -5.16 20.83
N LYS A 109 -8.33 -4.46 20.13
CA LYS A 109 -7.65 -3.23 20.61
C LYS A 109 -8.27 -2.03 19.90
N GLU A 110 -8.30 -0.87 20.56
CA GLU A 110 -9.00 0.34 20.09
C GLU A 110 -8.81 0.59 18.58
N PRO A 111 -9.88 0.95 17.85
CA PRO A 111 -9.85 0.98 16.40
C PRO A 111 -8.81 1.98 15.89
N LEU A 112 -7.79 1.46 15.21
CA LEU A 112 -6.74 2.25 14.56
C LEU A 112 -7.24 3.02 13.32
N ALA A 113 -8.53 2.99 13.01
CA ALA A 113 -9.14 3.81 11.97
C ALA A 113 -10.48 4.38 12.45
N LYS A 114 -10.60 5.71 12.43
CA LYS A 114 -11.90 6.38 12.51
C LYS A 114 -12.45 6.57 11.10
N ILE A 115 -13.57 5.92 10.80
CA ILE A 115 -14.27 6.16 9.54
C ILE A 115 -15.15 7.40 9.71
N GLY A 116 -14.68 8.52 9.16
CA GLY A 116 -15.50 9.72 8.96
C GLY A 116 -16.33 9.62 7.69
N VAL A 117 -17.58 10.14 7.72
CA VAL A 117 -18.41 10.32 6.51
C VAL A 117 -19.00 11.72 6.55
N GLU A 118 -18.52 12.62 5.68
CA GLU A 118 -19.16 13.91 5.43
C GLU A 118 -19.32 14.23 3.94
N ARG A 119 -20.22 15.17 3.71
CA ARG A 119 -20.51 15.72 2.38
C ARG A 119 -19.68 16.98 2.17
N ASN A 120 -18.66 16.88 1.34
CA ASN A 120 -17.85 18.03 0.90
C ASN A 120 -18.79 19.04 0.20
N ARG A 121 -18.93 20.23 0.80
CA ARG A 121 -19.82 21.29 0.31
C ARG A 121 -19.22 22.13 -0.82
N LEU A 122 -17.90 22.09 -1.00
CA LEU A 122 -17.16 22.77 -2.06
C LEU A 122 -17.29 22.01 -3.39
N LEU A 123 -17.21 20.68 -3.35
CA LEU A 123 -17.29 19.79 -4.53
C LEU A 123 -18.63 19.05 -4.71
N GLY A 124 -19.50 19.07 -3.69
CA GLY A 124 -20.81 18.41 -3.71
C GLY A 124 -20.79 16.89 -3.50
N THR A 125 -19.62 16.29 -3.31
CA THR A 125 -19.38 14.85 -3.16
C THR A 125 -19.42 14.37 -1.70
N THR A 126 -19.58 13.07 -1.47
CA THR A 126 -19.47 12.44 -0.14
C THR A 126 -18.21 11.58 -0.11
N LYS A 127 -17.44 11.64 0.98
CA LYS A 127 -16.14 10.93 1.11
C LYS A 127 -16.02 10.12 2.41
N LEU A 128 -15.10 9.17 2.41
CA LEU A 128 -14.65 8.35 3.55
C LEU A 128 -13.14 8.55 3.77
N SER A 129 -12.69 8.53 5.03
CA SER A 129 -11.28 8.63 5.44
C SER A 129 -10.85 7.51 6.41
N MET A 130 -9.55 7.20 6.45
CA MET A 130 -8.84 6.33 7.42
C MET A 130 -7.35 6.77 7.49
N SER A 131 -6.67 6.59 8.63
CA SER A 131 -5.30 7.10 8.89
C SER A 131 -4.46 6.15 9.78
N TYR A 132 -3.12 6.09 9.59
CA TYR A 132 -2.15 5.30 10.39
C TYR A 132 -0.74 5.97 10.35
N GLU A 133 -0.01 6.08 11.48
CA GLU A 133 1.32 6.77 11.63
C GLU A 133 2.56 5.83 11.42
N TYR A 134 3.78 6.34 11.11
CA TYR A 134 5.17 5.94 11.58
C TYR A 134 6.33 6.75 10.89
N LYS A 135 7.61 6.75 11.38
CA LYS A 135 8.69 7.81 11.20
C LYS A 135 10.11 7.43 10.62
N THR A 136 11.02 8.43 10.43
CA THR A 136 11.92 8.64 9.22
C THR A 136 13.41 9.07 9.25
N VAL A 137 14.16 8.78 8.14
CA VAL A 137 15.34 9.46 7.49
C VAL A 137 15.42 9.10 5.95
N ILE A 138 16.22 9.73 5.00
CA ILE A 138 16.12 9.82 3.46
C ILE A 138 17.10 10.73 2.59
N LYS A 139 18.13 10.27 1.78
CA LYS A 139 18.68 10.70 0.43
C LYS A 139 20.00 9.94 0.01
N GLY A 140 20.19 9.35 -1.20
CA GLY A 140 21.34 8.43 -1.49
C GLY A 140 22.06 8.43 -2.88
N ARG A 141 22.45 7.21 -3.33
CA ARG A 141 23.25 6.84 -4.55
C ARG A 141 22.37 6.78 -5.83
N ASP A 142 22.98 6.55 -7.00
CA ASP A 142 22.32 6.30 -8.29
C ASP A 142 21.64 4.91 -8.41
N MET A 143 20.45 4.89 -9.03
CA MET A 143 19.57 3.74 -9.28
C MET A 143 19.92 2.95 -10.56
N THR A 144 19.49 1.67 -10.63
CA THR A 144 19.68 0.79 -11.79
C THR A 144 18.54 0.89 -12.81
N PHE A 145 17.31 1.11 -12.35
CA PHE A 145 16.11 1.19 -13.18
C PHE A 145 15.59 2.62 -13.36
N ASP A 146 15.51 3.05 -14.62
CA ASP A 146 14.57 4.10 -15.02
C ASP A 146 13.23 3.45 -15.44
N PHE A 147 12.22 3.60 -14.57
CA PHE A 147 10.86 3.12 -14.82
C PHE A 147 10.05 4.10 -15.70
N ALA A 148 10.53 5.33 -15.92
CA ALA A 148 9.83 6.38 -16.65
C ALA A 148 9.77 6.12 -18.17
N GLU A 149 10.78 5.43 -18.73
CA GLU A 149 10.77 4.99 -20.14
C GLU A 149 9.79 3.83 -20.42
N ILE A 150 9.51 3.01 -19.40
CA ILE A 150 8.64 1.84 -19.51
C ILE A 150 7.19 2.29 -19.73
N ALA A 151 6.74 3.28 -18.96
CA ALA A 151 5.38 3.81 -19.02
C ALA A 151 5.03 4.50 -20.37
N GLN A 152 5.99 5.14 -21.04
CA GLN A 152 5.74 5.90 -22.26
C GLN A 152 5.90 5.09 -23.56
N SER A 153 6.85 4.15 -23.60
CA SER A 153 7.30 3.60 -24.88
C SER A 153 6.53 2.37 -25.34
N GLY A 154 5.99 1.56 -24.41
CA GLY A 154 5.55 0.19 -24.67
C GLY A 154 6.66 -0.75 -25.20
N LYS A 155 7.91 -0.28 -25.29
CA LYS A 155 9.04 -0.97 -25.93
C LYS A 155 9.92 -1.73 -24.95
N LYS A 156 10.03 -1.27 -23.69
CA LYS A 156 10.44 -2.13 -22.58
C LYS A 156 9.19 -2.90 -22.15
N GLN A 157 8.95 -4.03 -22.82
CA GLN A 157 7.90 -4.96 -22.42
C GLN A 157 8.22 -5.43 -21.00
N ILE A 158 7.32 -5.19 -20.05
CA ILE A 158 7.46 -5.67 -18.67
C ILE A 158 7.59 -7.19 -18.74
N GLN A 159 8.77 -7.71 -18.37
CA GLN A 159 8.99 -9.14 -18.39
C GLN A 159 8.47 -9.70 -17.06
N ALA A 160 7.45 -10.53 -17.11
CA ALA A 160 6.99 -11.33 -15.98
C ALA A 160 7.02 -12.81 -16.40
N PRO A 161 8.20 -13.47 -16.36
CA PRO A 161 8.30 -14.90 -16.62
C PRO A 161 7.40 -15.69 -15.68
N ALA A 162 6.84 -16.80 -16.16
CA ALA A 162 6.15 -17.75 -15.30
C ALA A 162 7.11 -18.29 -14.23
N LEU A 163 6.63 -18.41 -12.99
CA LEU A 163 7.43 -18.96 -11.90
C LEU A 163 7.81 -20.41 -12.22
N ALA A 164 9.08 -20.78 -12.06
CA ALA A 164 9.56 -22.13 -12.39
C ALA A 164 8.94 -23.22 -11.49
N ASN A 165 8.57 -22.84 -10.27
CA ASN A 165 7.84 -23.62 -9.27
C ASN A 165 7.32 -22.64 -8.19
N THR A 166 6.54 -23.14 -7.24
CA THR A 166 6.17 -22.39 -6.01
C THR A 166 6.99 -22.83 -4.78
N THR A 167 8.06 -23.62 -4.98
CA THR A 167 8.83 -24.21 -3.89
C THR A 167 9.84 -23.22 -3.31
N VAL A 168 10.01 -23.30 -1.99
CA VAL A 168 11.12 -22.68 -1.24
C VAL A 168 11.95 -23.82 -0.65
N SER A 169 13.14 -24.08 -1.19
CA SER A 169 14.04 -25.12 -0.66
C SER A 169 15.51 -24.78 -0.90
N PHE A 170 16.42 -25.43 -0.18
CA PHE A 170 17.86 -25.25 -0.41
C PHE A 170 18.30 -25.77 -1.80
N GLU A 171 17.57 -26.75 -2.36
CA GLU A 171 17.87 -27.32 -3.69
C GLU A 171 17.38 -26.43 -4.83
N ASN A 172 16.21 -25.79 -4.70
CA ASN A 172 15.56 -25.03 -5.77
C ASN A 172 15.61 -23.50 -5.58
N GLY A 173 16.04 -23.03 -4.41
CA GLY A 173 15.91 -21.63 -4.02
C GLY A 173 14.45 -21.26 -3.78
N VAL A 174 14.10 -20.01 -4.09
CA VAL A 174 12.72 -19.50 -4.09
C VAL A 174 12.29 -19.31 -5.55
N PHE A 175 11.29 -20.07 -6.00
CA PHE A 175 10.76 -20.01 -7.37
C PHE A 175 11.81 -20.24 -8.47
N GLY A 176 12.94 -20.88 -8.14
CA GLY A 176 14.09 -21.10 -9.03
C GLY A 176 15.25 -20.10 -8.89
N LEU A 177 15.15 -19.09 -8.01
CA LEU A 177 16.21 -18.13 -7.70
C LEU A 177 16.92 -18.50 -6.38
N LYS A 178 18.24 -18.60 -6.40
CA LYS A 178 19.07 -19.02 -5.26
C LYS A 178 19.88 -17.86 -4.68
N VAL A 179 20.24 -18.01 -3.41
CA VAL A 179 21.26 -17.18 -2.77
C VAL A 179 22.60 -17.37 -3.49
N GLY A 180 23.27 -16.26 -3.81
CA GLY A 180 24.51 -16.23 -4.61
C GLY A 180 24.30 -15.98 -6.10
N ASP A 181 23.09 -16.19 -6.64
CA ASP A 181 22.78 -15.89 -8.06
C ASP A 181 22.98 -14.40 -8.37
N ASP A 182 23.40 -14.06 -9.58
CA ASP A 182 23.62 -12.66 -9.99
C ASP A 182 22.34 -11.97 -10.50
N LEU A 183 22.42 -10.66 -10.70
CA LEU A 183 21.30 -9.82 -11.14
C LEU A 183 20.70 -10.24 -12.50
N SER A 184 21.51 -10.81 -13.40
CA SER A 184 21.05 -11.33 -14.70
C SER A 184 20.17 -12.57 -14.51
N VAL A 185 20.57 -13.46 -13.59
CA VAL A 185 19.78 -14.65 -13.22
C VAL A 185 18.48 -14.23 -12.52
N LEU A 186 18.53 -13.23 -11.64
CA LEU A 186 17.33 -12.64 -11.02
C LEU A 186 16.34 -12.15 -12.08
N PHE A 187 16.79 -11.43 -13.11
CA PHE A 187 15.91 -10.98 -14.19
C PHE A 187 15.45 -12.13 -15.12
N GLU A 188 16.27 -13.16 -15.33
CA GLU A 188 15.86 -14.36 -16.08
C GLU A 188 14.72 -15.12 -15.38
N LYS A 189 14.81 -15.30 -14.05
CA LYS A 189 13.84 -16.07 -13.26
C LYS A 189 12.59 -15.26 -12.88
N LEU A 190 12.78 -14.04 -12.38
CA LEU A 190 11.69 -13.24 -11.81
C LEU A 190 11.25 -12.08 -12.72
N GLY A 191 12.04 -11.72 -13.72
CA GLY A 191 11.69 -10.67 -14.68
C GLY A 191 12.03 -9.25 -14.21
N THR A 192 11.24 -8.29 -14.67
CA THR A 192 11.38 -6.87 -14.32
C THR A 192 10.76 -6.60 -12.94
N PRO A 193 11.51 -6.07 -11.96
CA PRO A 193 10.95 -5.76 -10.65
C PRO A 193 9.86 -4.68 -10.73
N THR A 194 8.98 -4.68 -9.73
CA THR A 194 7.98 -3.62 -9.49
C THR A 194 8.62 -2.39 -8.86
N ALA A 195 9.60 -2.58 -7.97
CA ALA A 195 10.36 -1.51 -7.34
C ALA A 195 11.85 -1.86 -7.20
N GLU A 196 12.69 -0.83 -7.22
CA GLU A 196 14.06 -0.86 -6.72
C GLU A 196 14.17 0.14 -5.55
N LEU A 197 14.85 -0.23 -4.47
CA LEU A 197 15.21 0.63 -3.35
C LEU A 197 16.70 0.44 -3.03
N ILE A 198 17.45 1.53 -2.97
CA ILE A 198 18.84 1.50 -2.52
C ILE A 198 18.85 1.44 -0.99
N LEU A 199 19.44 0.37 -0.43
CA LEU A 199 19.53 0.19 1.02
C LEU A 199 20.81 0.83 1.57
N ASN A 200 21.95 0.43 1.02
CA ASN A 200 23.27 0.96 1.41
C ASN A 200 24.23 0.97 0.21
N LYS A 201 25.51 1.22 0.43
CA LYS A 201 26.50 1.26 -0.66
C LYS A 201 26.68 -0.09 -1.37
N GLN A 202 26.32 -1.21 -0.73
CA GLN A 202 26.48 -2.57 -1.24
C GLN A 202 25.15 -3.27 -1.56
N ASP A 203 24.07 -2.90 -0.85
CA ASP A 203 22.79 -3.61 -0.87
C ASP A 203 21.70 -2.82 -1.62
N THR A 204 20.97 -3.54 -2.47
CA THR A 204 19.79 -3.05 -3.21
C THR A 204 18.62 -4.00 -3.00
N LEU A 205 17.46 -3.48 -2.67
CA LEU A 205 16.20 -4.22 -2.56
C LEU A 205 15.43 -4.15 -3.88
N TYR A 206 14.98 -5.30 -4.36
CA TYR A 206 14.05 -5.43 -5.48
C TYR A 206 12.73 -6.01 -4.98
N ALA A 207 11.62 -5.37 -5.30
CA ALA A 207 10.27 -5.86 -4.98
C ALA A 207 9.60 -6.41 -6.24
N PHE A 208 8.87 -7.52 -6.10
CA PHE A 208 7.99 -8.08 -7.12
C PHE A 208 6.55 -8.06 -6.58
N GLY A 209 5.74 -7.13 -7.13
CA GLY A 209 4.49 -6.72 -6.53
C GLY A 209 4.69 -6.25 -5.08
N ARG A 210 3.97 -6.89 -4.16
CA ARG A 210 4.01 -6.63 -2.71
C ARG A 210 4.39 -7.88 -1.89
N ASN A 211 4.58 -9.01 -2.57
CA ASN A 211 4.59 -10.35 -1.99
C ASN A 211 5.96 -11.04 -2.02
N LEU A 212 6.95 -10.43 -2.68
CA LEU A 212 8.31 -10.96 -2.77
C LEU A 212 9.33 -9.82 -2.79
N TRP A 213 10.34 -9.95 -1.95
CA TRP A 213 11.35 -8.95 -1.63
C TRP A 213 12.73 -9.59 -1.70
N VAL A 214 13.57 -9.17 -2.64
CA VAL A 214 14.90 -9.74 -2.88
C VAL A 214 15.96 -8.69 -2.55
N VAL A 215 16.85 -8.98 -1.59
CA VAL A 215 18.04 -8.16 -1.37
C VAL A 215 19.21 -8.72 -2.15
N MET A 216 19.80 -7.87 -2.98
CA MET A 216 21.06 -8.09 -3.67
C MET A 216 22.18 -7.40 -2.89
N ARG A 217 23.22 -8.13 -2.47
CA ARG A 217 24.45 -7.61 -1.85
C ARG A 217 25.60 -7.77 -2.83
N ASN A 218 26.27 -6.67 -3.18
CA ASN A 218 27.37 -6.65 -4.15
C ASN A 218 27.03 -7.34 -5.49
N ASN A 219 25.80 -7.14 -5.99
CA ASN A 219 25.26 -7.74 -7.22
C ASN A 219 24.99 -9.27 -7.19
N SER A 220 24.94 -9.89 -6.01
CA SER A 220 24.48 -11.27 -5.80
C SER A 220 23.30 -11.34 -4.83
N VAL A 221 22.38 -12.29 -5.02
CA VAL A 221 21.24 -12.53 -4.12
C VAL A 221 21.75 -12.87 -2.73
N PHE A 222 21.34 -12.08 -1.74
CA PHE A 222 21.71 -12.25 -0.33
C PHE A 222 20.56 -12.86 0.49
N SER A 223 19.35 -12.39 0.24
CA SER A 223 18.12 -12.92 0.85
C SER A 223 16.89 -12.68 -0.01
N ILE A 224 15.87 -13.51 0.20
CA ILE A 224 14.56 -13.45 -0.45
C ILE A 224 13.50 -13.65 0.64
N SER A 225 12.55 -12.72 0.76
CA SER A 225 11.50 -12.71 1.77
C SER A 225 10.12 -12.53 1.13
N SER A 226 9.08 -13.17 1.66
CA SER A 226 7.69 -12.83 1.31
C SER A 226 7.15 -11.62 2.08
N GLU A 227 7.88 -11.15 3.10
CA GLU A 227 7.46 -10.11 4.02
C GLU A 227 8.30 -8.83 3.89
N ASN A 228 7.62 -7.70 3.89
CA ASN A 228 8.21 -6.37 3.77
C ASN A 228 8.76 -5.87 5.12
N ALA A 229 10.09 -5.87 5.26
CA ALA A 229 10.77 -5.29 6.42
C ALA A 229 11.07 -3.78 6.30
N TRP A 230 11.01 -3.19 5.10
CA TRP A 230 11.64 -1.89 4.83
C TRP A 230 10.66 -0.72 4.71
N LEU A 231 9.49 -0.92 4.11
CA LEU A 231 8.62 0.15 3.63
C LEU A 231 7.31 0.26 4.41
N SER A 232 6.74 1.46 4.54
CA SER A 232 5.45 1.66 5.19
C SER A 232 4.30 1.05 4.37
N ALA A 233 3.21 0.65 5.05
CA ALA A 233 2.04 0.06 4.40
C ALA A 233 1.37 1.04 3.41
N GLY A 234 1.33 2.34 3.76
CA GLY A 234 0.86 3.40 2.88
C GLY A 234 1.65 3.50 1.58
N LEU A 235 2.98 3.40 1.64
CA LEU A 235 3.81 3.47 0.44
C LEU A 235 3.61 2.26 -0.50
N ILE A 236 3.63 1.03 0.02
CA ILE A 236 3.48 -0.16 -0.83
C ILE A 236 2.11 -0.26 -1.49
N ASN A 237 1.11 0.48 -1.00
CA ASN A 237 -0.20 0.57 -1.65
C ASN A 237 -0.16 1.29 -3.00
N TYR A 238 0.89 2.08 -3.29
CA TYR A 238 1.12 2.69 -4.60
C TYR A 238 1.79 1.74 -5.61
N PHE A 239 2.35 0.62 -5.17
CA PHE A 239 2.99 -0.35 -6.07
C PHE A 239 1.93 -1.12 -6.84
N GLU A 240 2.17 -1.42 -8.11
CA GLU A 240 1.36 -2.38 -8.88
C GLU A 240 1.33 -3.78 -8.19
N PHE A 241 0.31 -4.57 -8.51
CA PHE A 241 0.32 -6.00 -8.18
C PHE A 241 1.21 -6.78 -9.15
N ASP A 242 1.70 -7.92 -8.68
CA ASP A 242 2.26 -8.96 -9.53
C ASP A 242 1.23 -10.10 -9.52
N ASP A 243 0.60 -10.36 -10.67
CA ASP A 243 -0.51 -11.32 -10.80
C ASP A 243 -0.04 -12.78 -10.71
N ARG A 244 1.27 -13.03 -10.57
CA ARG A 244 1.81 -14.38 -10.37
C ARG A 244 1.50 -14.88 -8.95
N PRO A 245 1.37 -16.21 -8.74
CA PRO A 245 1.01 -16.79 -7.44
C PRO A 245 2.17 -16.81 -6.43
N LEU A 246 2.79 -15.65 -6.18
CA LEU A 246 3.90 -15.45 -5.24
C LEU A 246 3.50 -15.78 -3.78
N SER A 247 2.21 -15.70 -3.45
CA SER A 247 1.64 -16.07 -2.16
C SER A 247 1.41 -17.58 -1.98
N SER A 248 1.45 -18.37 -3.07
CA SER A 248 1.21 -19.83 -3.06
C SER A 248 2.47 -20.65 -2.77
N TRP A 249 3.42 -20.07 -2.04
CA TRP A 249 4.71 -20.68 -1.75
C TRP A 249 4.60 -21.94 -0.87
N GLN A 250 5.55 -22.85 -1.02
CA GLN A 250 5.63 -24.10 -0.26
C GLN A 250 7.07 -24.40 0.14
N VAL A 251 7.38 -24.31 1.44
CA VAL A 251 8.67 -24.72 1.99
C VAL A 251 8.81 -26.24 1.87
N ASN A 252 9.89 -26.67 1.20
CA ASN A 252 10.16 -28.05 0.79
C ASN A 252 8.99 -28.77 0.09
N GLY A 253 8.05 -28.02 -0.52
CA GLY A 253 6.86 -28.60 -1.18
C GLY A 253 5.80 -29.15 -0.22
N SER A 254 5.91 -28.90 1.09
CA SER A 254 5.00 -29.44 2.11
C SER A 254 4.32 -28.35 2.95
N VAL A 255 5.06 -27.33 3.40
CA VAL A 255 4.53 -26.30 4.31
C VAL A 255 4.23 -24.99 3.58
N SER A 256 2.95 -24.59 3.58
CA SER A 256 2.48 -23.32 3.01
C SER A 256 1.87 -22.38 4.06
N ARG A 257 1.54 -21.15 3.66
CA ARG A 257 0.69 -20.21 4.43
C ARG A 257 -0.53 -20.96 5.00
N GLY A 258 -0.84 -20.72 6.28
CA GLY A 258 -1.96 -21.32 7.01
C GLY A 258 -1.69 -22.67 7.69
N HIS A 259 -0.58 -23.36 7.40
CA HIS A 259 -0.25 -24.59 8.14
C HIS A 259 0.13 -24.29 9.60
N GLY A 260 -0.51 -25.01 10.54
CA GLY A 260 -0.27 -24.87 11.97
C GLY A 260 1.08 -25.45 12.43
N LEU A 261 1.70 -24.85 13.45
CA LEU A 261 3.06 -25.16 13.94
C LEU A 261 3.31 -26.67 14.13
N LYS A 262 2.35 -27.43 14.66
CA LYS A 262 2.49 -28.89 14.81
C LYS A 262 2.72 -29.62 13.48
N ALA A 263 2.02 -29.21 12.42
CA ALA A 263 2.22 -29.77 11.08
C ALA A 263 3.56 -29.33 10.47
N ILE A 264 4.05 -28.14 10.81
CA ILE A 264 5.39 -27.66 10.43
C ILE A 264 6.46 -28.56 11.07
N GLU A 265 6.35 -28.82 12.38
CA GLU A 265 7.25 -29.69 13.13
C GLU A 265 7.22 -31.16 12.68
N GLU A 266 6.06 -31.66 12.23
CA GLU A 266 5.91 -33.01 11.69
C GLU A 266 6.48 -33.16 10.27
N GLN A 267 6.52 -32.09 9.48
CA GLN A 267 6.91 -32.12 8.05
C GLN A 267 8.32 -31.61 7.75
N LEU A 268 8.94 -30.86 8.67
CA LEU A 268 10.23 -30.19 8.45
C LEU A 268 11.21 -30.46 9.58
N ASN A 269 12.49 -30.60 9.22
CA ASN A 269 13.59 -30.75 10.19
C ASN A 269 14.20 -29.39 10.55
N GLY A 270 13.42 -28.59 11.28
CA GLY A 270 13.83 -27.28 11.81
C GLY A 270 13.60 -27.17 13.32
N LYS A 271 13.59 -25.95 13.83
CA LYS A 271 13.26 -25.65 15.23
C LYS A 271 12.71 -24.23 15.36
N LEU A 272 11.88 -24.01 16.38
CA LEU A 272 11.53 -22.66 16.82
C LEU A 272 12.78 -21.95 17.35
N ILE A 273 13.07 -20.73 16.87
CA ILE A 273 14.19 -19.88 17.34
C ILE A 273 13.71 -18.61 18.05
N ASP A 274 12.48 -18.20 17.80
CA ASP A 274 11.75 -17.12 18.46
C ASP A 274 10.25 -17.47 18.43
N GLU A 275 9.41 -16.83 19.27
CA GLU A 275 7.97 -17.14 19.40
C GLU A 275 7.24 -17.17 18.04
N TYR A 276 7.65 -16.31 17.11
CA TYR A 276 7.06 -16.15 15.78
C TYR A 276 7.94 -16.70 14.63
N VAL A 277 9.02 -17.45 14.91
CA VAL A 277 9.97 -17.88 13.86
C VAL A 277 10.41 -19.34 14.01
N TYR A 278 10.04 -20.16 13.03
CA TYR A 278 10.53 -21.53 12.87
C TYR A 278 11.61 -21.61 11.79
N GLN A 279 12.82 -22.01 12.16
CA GLN A 279 14.00 -22.00 11.30
C GLN A 279 14.44 -23.41 10.86
N ILE A 280 14.71 -23.56 9.57
CA ILE A 280 15.45 -24.67 8.96
C ILE A 280 16.86 -24.17 8.59
N LYS A 281 17.90 -24.96 8.85
CA LYS A 281 19.29 -24.60 8.57
C LYS A 281 19.92 -25.53 7.53
N SER A 282 20.61 -24.94 6.55
CA SER A 282 21.54 -25.63 5.64
C SER A 282 22.97 -25.67 6.21
N GLU A 283 23.77 -26.62 5.74
CA GLU A 283 25.20 -26.74 6.09
C GLU A 283 25.98 -25.45 5.76
N ASN A 284 25.60 -24.76 4.68
CA ASN A 284 26.30 -23.57 4.15
C ASN A 284 25.86 -22.24 4.78
N MET A 285 25.35 -22.24 6.02
CA MET A 285 24.85 -21.03 6.72
C MET A 285 23.74 -20.27 5.95
N VAL A 286 23.03 -20.96 5.05
CA VAL A 286 21.77 -20.50 4.44
C VAL A 286 20.63 -21.03 5.29
N PHE A 287 19.62 -20.21 5.52
CA PHE A 287 18.45 -20.54 6.34
C PHE A 287 17.18 -20.46 5.52
N ILE A 288 16.16 -21.20 5.94
CA ILE A 288 14.75 -20.95 5.58
C ILE A 288 14.03 -20.71 6.89
N ASP A 289 13.58 -19.47 7.10
CA ASP A 289 12.80 -19.06 8.25
C ASP A 289 11.33 -18.97 7.84
N ILE A 290 10.45 -19.57 8.64
CA ILE A 290 9.00 -19.50 8.48
C ILE A 290 8.48 -18.56 9.57
N GLY A 291 7.95 -17.41 9.15
CA GLY A 291 7.26 -16.48 10.03
C GLY A 291 5.90 -17.02 10.41
N LEU A 292 5.61 -17.04 11.71
CA LEU A 292 4.36 -17.53 12.29
C LEU A 292 3.48 -16.36 12.73
N THR A 293 2.18 -16.57 12.72
CA THR A 293 1.20 -15.66 13.33
C THR A 293 0.24 -16.43 14.21
N LEU A 294 -0.34 -15.77 15.20
CA LEU A 294 -1.46 -16.30 15.96
C LEU A 294 -2.69 -16.36 15.05
N HIS A 295 -3.38 -17.49 15.05
CA HIS A 295 -4.70 -17.68 14.46
C HIS A 295 -5.66 -18.09 15.57
N VAL A 296 -6.86 -17.52 15.58
CA VAL A 296 -7.90 -17.78 16.60
C VAL A 296 -9.11 -18.38 15.90
N GLU A 297 -9.40 -19.64 16.23
CA GLU A 297 -10.55 -20.36 15.69
C GLU A 297 -11.35 -20.95 16.86
N ASN A 298 -12.65 -20.68 16.96
CA ASN A 298 -13.52 -21.20 18.02
C ASN A 298 -13.05 -20.93 19.48
N ASN A 299 -12.36 -19.80 19.72
CA ASN A 299 -11.64 -19.44 20.96
C ASN A 299 -10.35 -20.23 21.25
N ASP A 300 -9.95 -21.17 20.40
CA ASP A 300 -8.64 -21.83 20.48
C ASP A 300 -7.61 -21.05 19.65
N THR A 301 -6.52 -20.64 20.30
CA THR A 301 -5.43 -19.88 19.68
C THR A 301 -4.27 -20.80 19.32
N HIS A 302 -3.84 -20.78 18.06
CA HIS A 302 -2.74 -21.60 17.56
C HIS A 302 -1.86 -20.85 16.55
N TYR A 303 -0.58 -21.21 16.48
CA TYR A 303 0.37 -20.61 15.55
C TYR A 303 0.24 -21.22 14.15
N VAL A 304 0.17 -20.38 13.11
CA VAL A 304 0.15 -20.78 11.69
C VAL A 304 1.20 -20.04 10.88
N ALA A 305 1.69 -20.65 9.79
CA ALA A 305 2.62 -20.00 8.87
C ALA A 305 2.00 -18.79 8.16
N LYS A 306 2.68 -17.63 8.21
CA LYS A 306 2.30 -16.36 7.56
C LYS A 306 3.25 -15.99 6.42
N SER A 307 4.55 -16.14 6.62
CA SER A 307 5.60 -15.68 5.71
C SER A 307 6.80 -16.65 5.63
N PHE A 308 7.69 -16.43 4.65
CA PHE A 308 8.99 -17.08 4.60
C PHE A 308 10.13 -16.07 4.38
N SER A 309 11.33 -16.44 4.80
CA SER A 309 12.60 -15.82 4.42
C SER A 309 13.62 -16.90 4.06
N TYR A 310 14.43 -16.68 3.04
CA TYR A 310 15.48 -17.58 2.56
C TYR A 310 16.74 -16.76 2.29
N GLY A 311 17.85 -17.01 2.99
CA GLY A 311 19.01 -16.12 2.93
C GLY A 311 20.18 -16.46 3.85
N TYR A 312 21.22 -15.64 3.79
CA TYR A 312 22.37 -15.66 4.70
C TYR A 312 22.09 -14.98 6.06
N GLY A 313 21.07 -15.48 6.77
CA GLY A 313 20.86 -15.20 8.20
C GLY A 313 20.38 -13.78 8.58
N TYR A 314 20.20 -13.59 9.89
CA TYR A 314 19.51 -12.45 10.52
C TYR A 314 20.39 -11.19 10.74
N GLU A 315 21.38 -10.91 9.89
CA GLU A 315 21.95 -9.56 9.89
C GLU A 315 20.90 -8.59 9.39
N ALA A 316 20.34 -7.77 10.30
CA ALA A 316 19.32 -6.78 9.97
C ALA A 316 19.81 -5.86 8.85
N ILE A 317 19.23 -6.02 7.66
CA ILE A 317 19.63 -5.32 6.44
C ILE A 317 19.08 -3.90 6.50
N LYS A 318 19.85 -3.03 7.15
CA LYS A 318 19.49 -1.65 7.42
C LYS A 318 19.75 -0.75 6.23
N ILE A 319 19.00 0.34 6.20
CA ILE A 319 19.16 1.43 5.25
C ILE A 319 20.20 2.41 5.82
N ASP A 320 21.21 2.77 5.03
CA ASP A 320 22.42 3.49 5.47
C ASP A 320 22.11 4.94 5.90
N PRO A 321 22.47 5.41 7.12
CA PRO A 321 22.36 6.80 7.59
C PRO A 321 22.71 7.90 6.57
N GLU A 322 23.70 7.66 5.71
CA GLU A 322 24.09 8.58 4.63
C GLU A 322 23.15 8.56 3.43
N ILE A 323 22.69 7.37 3.02
CA ILE A 323 21.61 7.18 2.04
C ILE A 323 20.30 7.78 2.57
N ILE A 324 20.29 8.29 3.81
CA ILE A 324 19.11 8.75 4.50
C ILE A 324 19.21 10.21 5.08
N GLN A 325 19.74 11.22 4.36
CA GLN A 325 19.60 12.67 4.73
C GLN A 325 19.31 13.67 3.58
N SER A 326 18.16 14.37 3.59
CA SER A 326 17.62 15.19 2.49
C SER A 326 18.59 16.25 1.93
N ALA A 327 18.39 16.63 0.66
CA ALA A 327 18.72 17.97 0.21
C ALA A 327 17.74 18.95 0.89
N PRO A 328 18.13 19.91 1.74
CA PRO A 328 17.18 20.90 2.25
C PRO A 328 16.49 21.67 1.11
N GLU A 329 17.18 21.83 -0.02
CA GLU A 329 16.65 22.42 -1.24
C GLU A 329 15.57 21.58 -1.97
N ILE A 330 15.34 20.28 -1.66
CA ILE A 330 14.29 19.51 -2.37
C ILE A 330 12.88 19.96 -2.00
N TYR A 331 12.59 20.12 -0.70
CA TYR A 331 11.27 20.52 -0.23
C TYR A 331 10.91 21.92 -0.73
N SER A 332 11.80 22.88 -0.50
CA SER A 332 11.61 24.27 -0.90
C SER A 332 11.51 24.45 -2.41
N ARG A 333 12.30 23.70 -3.20
CA ARG A 333 12.20 23.73 -4.67
C ARG A 333 10.92 23.05 -5.18
N THR A 334 10.58 21.85 -4.71
CA THR A 334 9.36 21.17 -5.16
C THR A 334 8.10 21.95 -4.78
N TYR A 335 8.08 22.63 -3.62
CA TYR A 335 7.00 23.55 -3.26
C TYR A 335 6.94 24.78 -4.20
N ALA A 336 8.08 25.42 -4.48
CA ALA A 336 8.12 26.57 -5.40
C ALA A 336 7.71 26.20 -6.83
N ASP A 337 8.20 25.05 -7.34
CA ASP A 337 7.83 24.52 -8.65
C ASP A 337 6.31 24.21 -8.70
N LEU A 338 5.72 23.67 -7.63
CA LEU A 338 4.27 23.47 -7.51
C LEU A 338 3.48 24.77 -7.51
N THR A 339 3.86 25.76 -6.70
CA THR A 339 3.17 27.07 -6.65
C THR A 339 3.23 27.75 -8.03
N GLN A 340 4.38 27.74 -8.70
CA GLN A 340 4.50 28.30 -10.04
C GLN A 340 3.62 27.53 -11.05
N ALA A 341 3.66 26.20 -11.03
CA ALA A 341 2.86 25.36 -11.92
C ALA A 341 1.35 25.54 -11.70
N SER A 342 0.93 25.87 -10.48
CA SER A 342 -0.48 26.07 -10.15
C SER A 342 -1.00 27.46 -10.56
N GLU A 343 -0.12 28.47 -10.60
CA GLU A 343 -0.38 29.78 -11.22
C GLU A 343 -0.44 29.72 -12.76
N THR A 344 0.51 29.02 -13.41
CA THR A 344 0.60 28.99 -14.89
C THR A 344 -0.20 27.86 -15.55
N LEU A 345 -0.62 26.86 -14.77
CA LEU A 345 -1.17 25.58 -15.23
C LEU A 345 -0.20 24.73 -16.08
N ASP A 346 1.10 25.05 -16.06
CA ASP A 346 2.13 24.26 -16.74
C ASP A 346 2.47 23.00 -15.92
N PRO A 347 2.32 21.79 -16.47
CA PRO A 347 2.59 20.57 -15.73
C PRO A 347 4.10 20.35 -15.52
N ILE A 348 4.50 20.04 -14.28
CA ILE A 348 5.89 19.74 -13.92
C ILE A 348 6.28 18.37 -14.47
N SER A 349 7.33 18.30 -15.29
CA SER A 349 7.91 17.04 -15.74
C SER A 349 8.91 16.47 -14.73
N MET A 350 9.04 15.14 -14.70
CA MET A 350 9.99 14.40 -13.88
C MET A 350 11.45 14.85 -14.11
N GLU A 351 11.79 15.26 -15.33
CA GLU A 351 13.13 15.73 -15.71
C GLU A 351 13.48 17.12 -15.12
N GLN A 352 12.48 17.90 -14.67
CA GLN A 352 12.69 19.18 -13.98
C GLN A 352 13.05 19.03 -12.50
N ILE A 353 12.83 17.84 -11.91
CA ILE A 353 13.20 17.51 -10.53
C ILE A 353 14.65 17.00 -10.54
N PRO A 354 15.67 17.81 -10.17
CA PRO A 354 17.08 17.51 -10.40
C PRO A 354 17.68 16.53 -9.39
N PHE A 355 16.83 15.86 -8.61
CA PHE A 355 17.21 14.99 -7.51
C PHE A 355 17.07 13.54 -7.95
N LYS A 356 17.93 12.66 -7.44
CA LYS A 356 17.83 11.22 -7.72
C LYS A 356 16.94 10.57 -6.68
N PRO A 357 15.97 9.72 -7.08
CA PRO A 357 15.21 8.94 -6.13
C PRO A 357 16.10 7.85 -5.52
N ILE A 358 15.74 7.47 -4.30
CA ILE A 358 16.29 6.33 -3.56
C ILE A 358 15.47 5.06 -3.74
N LEU A 359 14.19 5.23 -4.09
CA LEU A 359 13.27 4.18 -4.47
C LEU A 359 12.48 4.69 -5.67
N ALA A 360 12.43 3.88 -6.71
CA ALA A 360 11.51 4.08 -7.82
C ALA A 360 10.68 2.81 -8.00
N SER A 361 9.38 2.97 -8.25
CA SER A 361 8.49 1.85 -8.49
C SER A 361 7.41 2.15 -9.53
N ARG A 362 6.90 1.08 -10.13
CA ARG A 362 5.74 1.09 -11.00
C ARG A 362 4.47 1.01 -10.16
N GLY A 363 3.47 1.81 -10.53
CA GLY A 363 2.14 1.82 -9.96
C GLY A 363 1.07 1.57 -11.03
N TYR A 364 -0.18 1.43 -10.60
CA TYR A 364 -1.31 1.20 -11.50
C TYR A 364 -1.45 2.30 -12.57
N GLU A 365 -2.07 1.94 -13.69
CA GLU A 365 -2.44 2.88 -14.76
C GLU A 365 -1.24 3.66 -15.36
N GLY A 366 -0.05 3.04 -15.38
CA GLY A 366 1.16 3.67 -15.90
C GLY A 366 1.69 4.80 -15.01
N LYS A 367 1.35 4.79 -13.72
CA LYS A 367 1.93 5.69 -12.72
C LYS A 367 3.34 5.22 -12.32
N THR A 368 4.18 6.16 -11.92
CA THR A 368 5.52 5.89 -11.36
C THR A 368 5.62 6.62 -10.04
N LEU A 369 6.03 5.92 -8.99
CA LEU A 369 6.30 6.50 -7.67
C LEU A 369 7.80 6.64 -7.51
N HIS A 370 8.28 7.84 -7.22
CA HIS A 370 9.64 8.11 -6.80
C HIS A 370 9.64 8.59 -5.36
N VAL A 371 10.36 7.89 -4.49
CA VAL A 371 10.73 8.39 -3.18
C VAL A 371 12.08 9.07 -3.33
N TYR A 372 12.18 10.32 -2.86
CA TYR A 372 13.46 11.06 -2.87
C TYR A 372 14.10 11.05 -1.49
N ASP A 373 13.25 11.03 -0.49
CA ASP A 373 13.62 11.20 0.89
C ASP A 373 12.63 10.46 1.79
N LYS A 374 12.88 10.57 3.09
CA LYS A 374 12.23 9.92 4.21
C LYS A 374 10.71 10.08 4.20
N SER A 375 10.34 11.32 3.94
CA SER A 375 9.04 11.90 4.11
C SER A 375 8.53 12.37 2.76
N LEU A 376 9.36 12.56 1.72
CA LEU A 376 8.98 13.09 0.42
C LEU A 376 9.03 12.02 -0.69
N ALA A 377 7.86 11.78 -1.28
CA ALA A 377 7.69 11.01 -2.49
C ALA A 377 6.80 11.75 -3.50
N ILE A 378 6.96 11.44 -4.78
CA ILE A 378 6.22 12.07 -5.88
C ILE A 378 5.68 10.97 -6.79
N VAL A 379 4.38 11.05 -7.08
CA VAL A 379 3.70 10.20 -8.05
C VAL A 379 3.63 10.93 -9.37
N TYR A 380 4.10 10.28 -10.42
CA TYR A 380 4.08 10.73 -11.80
C TYR A 380 3.09 9.91 -12.63
N SER A 381 2.56 10.50 -13.69
CA SER A 381 1.85 9.82 -14.77
C SER A 381 2.28 10.42 -16.10
N ASN A 382 2.67 9.59 -17.06
CA ASN A 382 3.26 10.01 -18.34
C ASN A 382 4.49 10.95 -18.19
N LYS A 383 5.32 10.72 -17.16
CA LYS A 383 6.43 11.59 -16.70
C LYS A 383 6.01 12.97 -16.13
N MET A 384 4.73 13.24 -15.94
CA MET A 384 4.26 14.50 -15.35
C MET A 384 3.88 14.29 -13.89
N LEU A 385 4.26 15.21 -13.01
CA LEU A 385 3.90 15.20 -11.59
C LEU A 385 2.37 15.21 -11.44
N ARG A 386 1.86 14.34 -10.59
CA ARG A 386 0.41 14.25 -10.27
C ARG A 386 0.12 14.44 -8.79
N LYS A 387 0.98 13.91 -7.93
CA LYS A 387 0.81 14.00 -6.48
C LYS A 387 2.18 14.13 -5.81
N VAL A 388 2.30 15.04 -4.86
CA VAL A 388 3.37 15.03 -3.86
C VAL A 388 2.82 14.39 -2.59
N LEU A 389 3.59 13.46 -2.03
CA LEU A 389 3.30 12.77 -0.78
C LEU A 389 4.29 13.24 0.26
N ILE A 390 3.80 13.76 1.38
CA ILE A 390 4.63 14.07 2.55
C ILE A 390 4.12 13.32 3.76
N SER A 391 4.87 12.33 4.22
CA SER A 391 4.48 11.47 5.34
C SER A 391 5.41 11.67 6.52
N GLU A 392 4.95 11.25 7.68
CA GLU A 392 5.84 10.90 8.77
C GLU A 392 6.92 9.91 8.36
N SER A 393 6.63 8.90 7.50
CA SER A 393 7.59 7.96 6.88
C SER A 393 7.07 7.07 5.76
N PHE A 394 7.97 6.88 4.80
CA PHE A 394 7.91 5.80 3.83
C PHE A 394 8.73 4.56 4.21
N LEU A 395 9.48 4.61 5.32
CA LEU A 395 10.34 3.54 5.84
C LEU A 395 9.97 3.06 7.25
N LYS A 396 10.24 1.78 7.56
CA LYS A 396 9.96 1.19 8.89
C LYS A 396 11.02 1.45 9.97
N ASP A 397 12.31 1.32 9.66
CA ASP A 397 13.41 1.29 10.65
C ASP A 397 14.22 2.60 10.76
N ALA A 398 13.59 3.74 10.48
CA ALA A 398 14.29 5.00 10.23
C ALA A 398 14.28 5.96 11.45
N ALA A 399 15.43 6.59 11.75
CA ALA A 399 15.70 7.33 12.99
C ALA A 399 14.93 8.67 13.16
N LEU A 400 14.06 8.70 14.17
CA LEU A 400 12.96 9.63 14.46
C LEU A 400 13.26 11.15 14.69
N ASN A 401 14.23 11.79 14.05
CA ASN A 401 14.25 13.26 14.02
C ASN A 401 13.26 13.74 12.96
N ILE A 402 12.20 14.44 13.37
CA ILE A 402 11.04 14.76 12.50
C ILE A 402 10.91 16.26 12.36
N ASP A 403 11.16 16.70 11.14
CA ASP A 403 11.52 18.08 10.81
C ASP A 403 11.17 18.41 9.34
N TRP A 404 10.21 17.68 8.74
CA TRP A 404 9.74 18.03 7.41
C TRP A 404 9.01 19.39 7.44
N GLU A 405 9.36 20.24 6.48
CA GLU A 405 8.75 21.55 6.22
C GLU A 405 8.58 21.68 4.69
N PHE A 406 7.39 22.02 4.24
CA PHE A 406 7.03 22.13 2.83
C PHE A 406 6.13 23.36 2.62
N GLY A 407 6.76 24.45 2.15
CA GLY A 407 6.11 25.75 2.08
C GLY A 407 5.69 26.25 3.47
N PRO A 408 4.44 26.68 3.68
CA PRO A 408 3.96 27.13 4.99
C PRO A 408 3.65 25.97 5.96
N LEU A 409 3.63 24.72 5.47
CA LEU A 409 3.27 23.54 6.25
C LEU A 409 4.51 22.85 6.81
N ARG A 410 4.41 22.30 8.02
CA ARG A 410 5.45 21.49 8.65
C ARG A 410 4.86 20.47 9.59
N TYR A 411 5.63 19.42 9.87
CA TYR A 411 5.31 18.46 10.90
C TYR A 411 5.02 19.17 12.24
N GLY A 412 3.96 18.74 12.93
CA GLY A 412 3.63 19.26 14.26
C GLY A 412 2.78 20.54 14.29
N LEU A 413 2.31 21.07 13.14
CA LEU A 413 1.38 22.20 13.12
C LEU A 413 0.05 21.85 13.80
N SER A 414 -0.56 22.83 14.46
CA SER A 414 -1.90 22.68 15.02
C SER A 414 -2.98 22.94 13.98
N GLU A 415 -4.16 22.35 14.17
CA GLU A 415 -5.39 22.64 13.43
C GLU A 415 -5.64 24.16 13.30
N GLU A 416 -5.44 24.90 14.39
CA GLU A 416 -5.63 26.36 14.45
C GLU A 416 -4.57 27.15 13.67
N ASP A 417 -3.36 26.62 13.49
CA ASP A 417 -2.34 27.26 12.66
C ASP A 417 -2.58 26.98 11.16
N VAL A 418 -3.05 25.78 10.81
CA VAL A 418 -3.47 25.44 9.44
C VAL A 418 -4.63 26.35 8.98
N LYS A 419 -5.61 26.61 9.85
CA LYS A 419 -6.68 27.59 9.59
C LYS A 419 -6.17 29.01 9.34
N LYS A 420 -5.14 29.47 10.08
CA LYS A 420 -4.53 30.80 9.87
C LYS A 420 -3.76 30.88 8.55
N ILE A 421 -3.18 29.78 8.10
CA ILE A 421 -2.42 29.71 6.85
C ILE A 421 -3.35 29.80 5.64
N PHE A 422 -4.47 29.07 5.65
CA PHE A 422 -5.32 28.91 4.45
C PHE A 422 -6.67 29.64 4.50
N GLY A 423 -7.13 30.11 5.66
CA GLY A 423 -8.50 30.61 5.85
C GLY A 423 -9.50 29.46 6.05
N GLU A 424 -10.43 29.59 7.01
CA GLU A 424 -11.43 28.55 7.30
C GLU A 424 -12.37 28.29 6.11
N GLU A 425 -12.56 29.26 5.22
CA GLU A 425 -13.42 29.17 4.04
C GLU A 425 -12.88 28.22 2.95
N ASN A 426 -11.56 27.97 2.92
CA ASN A 426 -10.92 27.11 1.94
C ASN A 426 -10.72 25.68 2.44
N ILE A 427 -11.14 25.39 3.69
CA ILE A 427 -10.93 24.13 4.39
C ILE A 427 -12.24 23.33 4.49
N PHE A 428 -12.19 22.07 4.09
CA PHE A 428 -13.20 21.06 4.40
C PHE A 428 -12.60 20.04 5.38
N ALA A 429 -12.92 20.19 6.67
CA ALA A 429 -12.41 19.34 7.75
C ALA A 429 -13.37 18.19 8.08
N LEU A 430 -12.88 16.95 8.05
CA LEU A 430 -13.60 15.73 8.44
C LEU A 430 -12.78 14.96 9.49
N GLY A 431 -12.96 15.34 10.76
CA GLY A 431 -12.22 14.74 11.86
C GLY A 431 -10.73 15.01 11.78
N ASP A 432 -9.94 13.95 11.66
CA ASP A 432 -8.47 13.97 11.52
C ASP A 432 -7.98 14.08 10.06
N TYR A 433 -8.89 14.19 9.09
CA TYR A 433 -8.58 14.39 7.67
C TYR A 433 -9.21 15.69 7.16
N TRP A 434 -8.40 16.59 6.60
CA TRP A 434 -8.86 17.89 6.10
C TRP A 434 -8.45 18.06 4.62
N GLU A 435 -9.35 18.61 3.81
CA GLU A 435 -9.07 19.02 2.44
C GLU A 435 -8.94 20.54 2.37
N VAL A 436 -7.95 21.05 1.64
CA VAL A 436 -7.76 22.49 1.41
C VAL A 436 -7.62 22.77 -0.08
N TYR A 437 -8.31 23.80 -0.57
CA TYR A 437 -8.34 24.16 -1.99
C TYR A 437 -7.85 25.60 -2.19
N VAL A 438 -6.63 25.78 -2.68
CA VAL A 438 -5.99 27.10 -2.90
C VAL A 438 -5.18 27.08 -4.19
N ASP A 439 -5.32 28.10 -5.04
CA ASP A 439 -4.50 28.33 -6.24
C ASP A 439 -4.32 27.10 -7.15
N ASN A 440 -5.40 26.36 -7.43
CA ASN A 440 -5.41 25.10 -8.22
C ASN A 440 -4.64 23.91 -7.58
N LEU A 441 -4.26 24.03 -6.31
CA LEU A 441 -3.70 22.96 -5.48
C LEU A 441 -4.72 22.46 -4.45
N LYS A 442 -4.92 21.14 -4.43
CA LYS A 442 -5.67 20.42 -3.41
C LYS A 442 -4.66 19.82 -2.44
N TYR A 443 -4.76 20.21 -1.17
CA TYR A 443 -4.02 19.61 -0.07
C TYR A 443 -4.94 18.66 0.68
N ASP A 444 -4.53 17.40 0.81
CA ASP A 444 -5.10 16.44 1.75
C ASP A 444 -4.21 16.45 2.99
N LEU A 445 -4.72 16.86 4.15
CA LEU A 445 -3.97 17.00 5.39
C LEU A 445 -4.42 15.94 6.39
N TYR A 446 -3.47 15.19 6.97
CA TYR A 446 -3.74 14.13 7.92
C TYR A 446 -3.15 14.50 9.28
N PHE A 447 -4.03 14.58 10.26
CA PHE A 447 -3.70 14.91 11.64
C PHE A 447 -3.63 13.65 12.48
N ALA A 448 -2.71 13.60 13.44
CA ALA A 448 -2.57 12.47 14.34
C ALA A 448 -2.24 12.94 15.76
N LYS A 449 -2.40 12.05 16.75
CA LYS A 449 -2.17 12.41 18.16
C LYS A 449 -0.73 12.13 18.54
N ASN A 450 0.02 13.18 18.83
CA ASN A 450 1.37 13.04 19.37
C ASN A 450 1.39 12.32 20.73
N LYS A 451 2.60 12.03 21.23
CA LYS A 451 2.83 11.33 22.52
C LYS A 451 2.24 12.06 23.74
N GLN A 452 1.86 13.32 23.60
CA GLN A 452 1.22 14.16 24.62
C GLN A 452 -0.31 14.22 24.44
N GLY A 453 -0.87 13.46 23.49
CA GLY A 453 -2.31 13.39 23.18
C GLY A 453 -2.84 14.58 22.36
N THR A 454 -1.98 15.48 21.90
CA THR A 454 -2.35 16.66 21.11
C THR A 454 -2.44 16.28 19.63
N THR A 455 -3.55 16.64 18.99
CA THR A 455 -3.73 16.51 17.54
C THR A 455 -2.81 17.48 16.80
N ILE A 456 -2.00 16.97 15.87
CA ILE A 456 -1.03 17.73 15.08
C ILE A 456 -0.99 17.22 13.63
N LEU A 457 -0.59 18.09 12.70
CA LEU A 457 -0.31 17.71 11.32
C LEU A 457 0.84 16.69 11.28
N SER A 458 0.55 15.52 10.71
CA SER A 458 1.43 14.35 10.66
C SER A 458 1.87 14.08 9.22
N GLU A 459 0.91 14.11 8.28
CA GLU A 459 1.12 13.85 6.86
C GLU A 459 0.30 14.81 5.99
N LEU A 460 0.67 14.93 4.71
CA LEU A 460 -0.11 15.57 3.68
C LEU A 460 0.09 14.94 2.30
N GLU A 461 -0.90 15.05 1.43
CA GLU A 461 -0.77 14.84 -0.01
C GLU A 461 -1.13 16.15 -0.74
N ILE A 462 -0.52 16.42 -1.90
CA ILE A 462 -0.80 17.61 -2.72
C ILE A 462 -1.03 17.19 -4.16
N GLU A 463 -2.18 17.58 -4.73
CA GLU A 463 -2.57 17.32 -6.11
C GLU A 463 -2.85 18.66 -6.83
N MET A 464 -2.47 18.79 -8.09
CA MET A 464 -3.04 19.81 -8.98
C MET A 464 -4.39 19.31 -9.51
N PHE A 465 -5.42 20.15 -9.53
CA PHE A 465 -6.80 19.77 -9.91
C PHE A 465 -7.39 20.56 -11.08
#